data_AF-A0A7W4JPR0-F1
#
_entry.id   AF-A0A7W4JPR0-F1
#
_cell.length_a   1.000
_cell.length_b   1.000
_cell.length_c   1.000
_cell.angle_alpha   90.00
_cell.angle_beta   90.00
_cell.angle_gamma   90.00
#
_symmetry.space_group_name_H-M   'P 1'
#
loop_
_entity.id
_entity.type
_entity.pdbx_description
1 polymer ?
#
loop_
_entity_poly.entity_id
_entity_poly.type
_entity_poly.pdbx_seq_one_letter_code
_entity_poly.pdbx_strand_id
1 'polypeptide(L)'
;MKAEIAVLAASLVGLVLIMPAIFLLASPPPGVGLSWDIADAAGFAAFVVLLGLFVLNGRPTAWPNCDGKFFVVLHRGLGTGALALLGLHILPPFWAAPLLLDDLLPSGPWPMLAGLAAACLILAGALSGLRGVRHALWRTARRFRIGHSVIAYSTLPLSAFHVAEAGLHVNTEWKTALCAVLTAGAAAWTPVRWLLRPERNHASPSRKRWRNMSPHARTIVALMLAASVLSAVCYAMVTPHGGPG
;
A
#
# COMPACT_ATOMS: atom_id res chain seq x y z
N MET A 1 -14.69 -10.78 18.05
CA MET A 1 -13.37 -10.79 17.37
C MET A 1 -12.29 -11.16 18.41
N LYS A 2 -11.32 -12.02 18.09
CA LYS A 2 -10.24 -12.35 19.04
C LYS A 2 -9.32 -11.15 19.26
N ALA A 3 -8.79 -10.97 20.47
CA ALA A 3 -7.96 -9.82 20.85
C ALA A 3 -6.80 -9.56 19.87
N GLU A 4 -6.05 -10.61 19.47
CA GLU A 4 -4.93 -10.45 18.52
C GLU A 4 -5.37 -9.88 17.16
N ILE A 5 -6.55 -10.28 16.67
CA ILE A 5 -7.10 -9.81 15.40
C ILE A 5 -7.61 -8.38 15.55
N ALA A 6 -8.20 -8.04 16.70
CA ALA A 6 -8.61 -6.68 17.01
C ALA A 6 -7.41 -5.72 17.05
N VAL A 7 -6.32 -6.14 17.69
CA VAL A 7 -5.07 -5.37 17.73
C VAL A 7 -4.48 -5.24 16.33
N LEU A 8 -4.39 -6.32 15.54
CA LEU A 8 -3.91 -6.22 14.15
C LEU A 8 -4.77 -5.25 13.33
N ALA A 9 -6.11 -5.34 13.45
CA ALA A 9 -7.02 -4.44 12.76
C ALA A 9 -6.75 -2.98 13.17
N ALA A 10 -6.68 -2.70 14.47
CA ALA A 10 -6.42 -1.38 15.01
C ALA A 10 -5.05 -0.84 14.60
N SER A 11 -4.00 -1.66 14.60
CA SER A 11 -2.66 -1.27 14.15
C SER A 11 -2.64 -0.91 12.66
N LEU A 12 -3.33 -1.69 11.82
CA LEU A 12 -3.38 -1.42 10.39
C LEU A 12 -4.22 -0.19 10.05
N VAL A 13 -5.37 -0.02 10.72
CA VAL A 13 -6.19 1.20 10.61
C VAL A 13 -5.40 2.40 11.10
N GLY A 14 -4.76 2.30 12.27
CA GLY A 14 -3.92 3.35 12.83
C GLY A 14 -2.77 3.73 11.91
N LEU A 15 -2.11 2.76 11.28
CA LEU A 15 -1.04 3.01 10.32
C LEU A 15 -1.54 3.81 9.11
N VAL A 16 -2.70 3.43 8.56
CA VAL A 16 -3.34 4.11 7.42
C VAL A 16 -3.88 5.50 7.77
N LEU A 17 -4.18 5.78 9.03
CA LEU A 17 -4.62 7.11 9.46
C LEU A 17 -3.43 8.02 9.80
N ILE A 18 -2.48 7.52 10.62
CA ILE A 18 -1.38 8.32 11.17
C ILE A 18 -0.36 8.66 10.08
N MET A 19 0.02 7.71 9.23
CA MET A 19 1.08 7.96 8.25
C MET A 19 0.68 9.02 7.21
N PRO A 20 -0.50 8.96 6.56
CA PRO A 20 -0.94 10.03 5.68
C PRO A 20 -1.11 11.35 6.43
N ALA A 21 -1.65 11.33 7.66
CA ALA A 21 -1.78 12.55 8.46
C ALA A 21 -0.42 13.23 8.71
N ILE A 22 0.66 12.47 8.95
CA ILE A 22 2.02 13.03 9.10
C ILE A 22 2.46 13.74 7.82
N PHE A 23 2.29 13.12 6.65
CA PHE A 23 2.72 13.73 5.39
C PHE A 23 1.86 14.94 4.99
N LEU A 24 0.56 14.86 5.24
CA LEU A 24 -0.42 15.83 4.79
C LEU A 24 -0.56 17.04 5.74
N LEU A 25 -0.45 16.84 7.06
CA LEU A 25 -0.76 17.88 8.05
C LEU A 25 0.48 18.49 8.70
N ALA A 26 1.64 17.82 8.67
CA ALA A 26 2.88 18.44 9.15
C ALA A 26 3.40 19.37 8.05
N SER A 27 3.11 20.67 8.09
CA SER A 27 3.39 21.64 7.00
C SER A 27 2.49 21.42 5.77
N PRO A 28 1.17 21.65 5.89
CA PRO A 28 0.23 21.40 4.81
C PRO A 28 0.41 22.44 3.69
N PRO A 29 0.49 22.01 2.42
CA PRO A 29 0.35 22.93 1.29
C PRO A 29 -1.09 23.49 1.24
N PRO A 30 -1.31 24.63 0.55
CA PRO A 30 -2.67 25.11 0.29
C PRO A 30 -3.46 24.06 -0.51
N GLY A 31 -4.77 23.95 -0.23
CA GLY A 31 -5.65 23.06 -0.98
C GLY A 31 -5.76 23.50 -2.43
N VAL A 32 -5.69 22.54 -3.35
CA VAL A 32 -5.82 22.81 -4.79
C VAL A 32 -7.29 22.68 -5.22
N GLY A 33 -8.03 21.80 -4.54
CA GLY A 33 -9.45 21.58 -4.76
C GLY A 33 -9.87 20.22 -4.21
N LEU A 34 -11.15 20.07 -3.88
CA LEU A 34 -11.66 18.88 -3.20
C LEU A 34 -11.26 17.56 -3.88
N SER A 35 -11.33 17.49 -5.22
CA SER A 35 -10.97 16.28 -5.97
C SER A 35 -9.48 15.95 -5.91
N TRP A 36 -8.63 16.97 -5.92
CA TRP A 36 -7.17 16.83 -5.86
C TRP A 36 -6.73 16.40 -4.47
N ASP A 37 -7.25 17.06 -3.43
CA ASP A 37 -6.91 16.74 -2.05
C ASP A 37 -7.35 15.31 -1.67
N ILE A 38 -8.51 14.85 -2.16
CA ILE A 38 -8.95 13.45 -2.00
C ILE A 38 -7.99 12.51 -2.72
N ALA A 39 -7.59 12.83 -3.94
CA ALA A 39 -6.70 12.01 -4.75
C ALA A 39 -5.31 11.89 -4.09
N ASP A 40 -4.76 12.97 -3.55
CA ASP A 40 -3.47 12.98 -2.85
C ASP A 40 -3.52 12.12 -1.59
N ALA A 41 -4.55 12.30 -0.76
CA ALA A 41 -4.72 11.49 0.44
C ALA A 41 -4.92 10.00 0.11
N ALA A 42 -5.65 9.69 -0.98
CA ALA A 42 -5.78 8.32 -1.47
C ALA A 42 -4.43 7.74 -1.94
N GLY A 43 -3.58 8.54 -2.60
CA GLY A 43 -2.22 8.17 -3.01
C GLY A 43 -1.34 7.79 -1.82
N PHE A 44 -1.33 8.63 -0.77
CA PHE A 44 -0.60 8.32 0.47
C PHE A 44 -1.14 7.06 1.18
N ALA A 45 -2.46 6.90 1.25
CA ALA A 45 -3.06 5.69 1.81
C ALA A 45 -2.69 4.45 1.00
N ALA A 46 -2.69 4.52 -0.34
CA ALA A 46 -2.25 3.43 -1.21
C ALA A 46 -0.79 3.06 -0.96
N PHE A 47 0.09 4.06 -0.83
CA PHE A 47 1.50 3.85 -0.52
C PHE A 47 1.71 3.17 0.84
N VAL A 48 0.96 3.57 1.87
CA VAL A 48 1.00 2.93 3.19
C VAL A 48 0.52 1.47 3.13
N VAL A 49 -0.55 1.20 2.39
CA VAL A 49 -1.02 -0.17 2.16
C VAL A 49 0.03 -1.00 1.41
N LEU A 50 0.72 -0.40 0.43
CA LEU A 50 1.83 -1.04 -0.29
C LEU A 50 2.98 -1.43 0.64
N LEU A 51 3.41 -0.53 1.54
CA LEU A 51 4.38 -0.85 2.59
C LEU A 51 3.88 -2.01 3.47
N GLY A 52 2.60 -1.97 3.86
CA GLY A 52 1.95 -3.02 4.64
C GLY A 52 1.94 -4.40 3.96
N LEU A 53 1.87 -4.46 2.63
CA LEU A 53 1.91 -5.71 1.87
C LEU A 53 3.27 -6.43 1.96
N PHE A 54 4.37 -5.70 2.15
CA PHE A 54 5.69 -6.29 2.40
C PHE A 54 5.76 -6.90 3.81
N VAL A 55 5.19 -6.21 4.79
CA VAL A 55 5.10 -6.71 6.18
C VAL A 55 4.20 -7.95 6.25
N LEU A 56 3.04 -7.87 5.60
CA LEU A 56 1.99 -8.90 5.53
C LEU A 56 2.01 -9.64 4.19
N ASN A 57 3.14 -10.29 3.88
CA ASN A 57 3.42 -10.96 2.60
C ASN A 57 2.62 -12.25 2.29
N GLY A 58 1.43 -12.40 2.86
CA GLY A 58 0.54 -13.55 2.64
C GLY A 58 1.00 -14.87 3.28
N ARG A 59 2.14 -14.89 3.98
CA ARG A 59 2.63 -16.07 4.70
C ARG A 59 2.19 -16.06 6.16
N PRO A 60 1.91 -17.23 6.77
CA PRO A 60 1.64 -17.33 8.20
C PRO A 60 2.73 -16.66 9.04
N THR A 61 2.33 -15.86 10.02
CA THR A 61 3.21 -15.29 11.05
C THR A 61 3.05 -16.05 12.37
N ALA A 62 3.89 -15.73 13.35
CA ALA A 62 3.71 -16.19 14.73
C ALA A 62 2.53 -15.48 15.39
N TRP A 63 2.30 -14.22 15.02
CA TRP A 63 1.20 -13.39 15.52
C TRP A 63 0.56 -12.59 14.37
N PRO A 64 -0.77 -12.55 14.25
CA PRO A 64 -1.75 -13.33 15.02
C PRO A 64 -1.64 -14.83 14.71
N ASN A 65 -2.02 -15.70 15.65
CA ASN A 65 -1.87 -17.16 15.48
C ASN A 65 -2.97 -17.80 14.59
N CYS A 66 -3.13 -17.26 13.39
CA CYS A 66 -4.10 -17.70 12.39
C CYS A 66 -3.49 -18.70 11.39
N ASP A 67 -4.35 -19.42 10.67
CA ASP A 67 -3.95 -20.29 9.56
C ASP A 67 -3.46 -19.50 8.33
N GLY A 68 -2.85 -20.21 7.36
CA GLY A 68 -2.35 -19.56 6.14
C GLY A 68 -3.45 -18.97 5.26
N LYS A 69 -4.68 -19.50 5.34
CA LYS A 69 -5.81 -19.00 4.56
C LYS A 69 -6.15 -17.57 4.97
N PHE A 70 -6.09 -17.25 6.27
CA PHE A 70 -6.24 -15.88 6.77
C PHE A 70 -5.28 -14.90 6.09
N PHE A 71 -3.97 -15.19 6.09
CA PHE A 71 -2.96 -14.29 5.54
C PHE A 71 -3.06 -14.13 4.03
N VAL A 72 -3.40 -15.21 3.31
CA VAL A 72 -3.61 -15.13 1.85
C VAL A 72 -4.82 -14.26 1.53
N VAL A 73 -5.93 -14.39 2.27
CA VAL A 73 -7.12 -13.55 2.08
C VAL A 73 -6.82 -12.10 2.45
N LEU A 74 -6.09 -11.86 3.53
CA LEU A 74 -5.68 -10.52 3.95
C LEU A 74 -4.79 -9.86 2.90
N HIS A 75 -3.71 -10.52 2.47
CA HIS A 75 -2.80 -9.99 1.45
C HIS A 75 -3.50 -9.68 0.13
N ARG A 76 -4.38 -10.58 -0.33
CA ARG A 76 -5.18 -10.34 -1.54
C ARG A 76 -6.14 -9.15 -1.36
N GLY A 77 -6.84 -9.08 -0.24
CA GLY A 77 -7.76 -7.98 0.04
C GLY A 77 -7.04 -6.64 0.15
N LEU A 78 -5.88 -6.58 0.80
CA LEU A 78 -5.02 -5.39 0.85
C LEU A 78 -4.52 -5.00 -0.55
N GLY A 79 -4.10 -5.96 -1.38
CA GLY A 79 -3.71 -5.69 -2.77
C GLY A 79 -4.86 -5.13 -3.62
N THR A 80 -6.06 -5.68 -3.48
CA THR A 80 -7.26 -5.11 -4.11
C THR A 80 -7.61 -3.73 -3.56
N GLY A 81 -7.44 -3.53 -2.26
CA GLY A 81 -7.62 -2.22 -1.63
C GLY A 81 -6.64 -1.16 -2.12
N ALA A 82 -5.36 -1.51 -2.26
CA ALA A 82 -4.34 -0.64 -2.83
C ALA A 82 -4.68 -0.24 -4.28
N LEU A 83 -5.19 -1.18 -5.09
CA LEU A 83 -5.68 -0.87 -6.44
C LEU A 83 -6.87 0.10 -6.44
N ALA A 84 -7.82 -0.07 -5.51
CA ALA A 84 -8.96 0.83 -5.41
C ALA A 84 -8.52 2.25 -5.02
N LEU A 85 -7.61 2.38 -4.06
CA LEU A 85 -7.03 3.66 -3.65
C LEU A 85 -6.19 4.28 -4.78
N LEU A 86 -5.42 3.47 -5.52
CA LEU A 86 -4.70 3.93 -6.71
C LEU A 86 -5.64 4.45 -7.79
N GLY A 87 -6.78 3.80 -8.00
CA GLY A 87 -7.83 4.31 -8.89
C GLY A 87 -8.39 5.65 -8.42
N LEU A 88 -8.64 5.79 -7.11
CA LEU A 88 -9.08 7.06 -6.52
C LEU A 88 -8.01 8.16 -6.58
N HIS A 89 -6.72 7.79 -6.58
CA HIS A 89 -5.62 8.72 -6.76
C HIS A 89 -5.46 9.18 -8.22
N ILE A 90 -5.65 8.29 -9.18
CA ILE A 90 -5.36 8.57 -10.60
C ILE A 90 -6.57 9.16 -11.33
N LEU A 91 -7.76 8.58 -11.17
CA LEU A 91 -8.90 8.92 -12.03
C LEU A 91 -9.45 10.34 -11.83
N PRO A 92 -9.58 10.88 -10.60
CA PRO A 92 -10.11 12.23 -10.41
C PRO A 92 -9.20 13.32 -11.01
N PRO A 93 -7.86 13.31 -10.83
CA PRO A 93 -6.98 14.27 -11.50
C PRO A 93 -7.11 14.22 -13.03
N PHE A 94 -7.16 13.04 -13.65
CA PHE A 94 -7.34 12.93 -15.11
C PHE A 94 -8.66 13.50 -15.60
N TRP A 95 -9.73 13.38 -14.80
CA TRP A 95 -11.02 13.97 -15.14
C TRP A 95 -11.00 15.49 -14.96
N ALA A 96 -10.37 15.99 -13.91
CA ALA A 96 -10.32 17.42 -13.58
C ALA A 96 -9.34 18.20 -14.47
N ALA A 97 -8.23 17.59 -14.87
CA ALA A 97 -7.16 18.19 -15.66
C ALA A 97 -6.66 17.21 -16.74
N PRO A 98 -7.36 17.09 -17.88
CA PRO A 98 -6.97 16.16 -18.95
C PRO A 98 -5.57 16.39 -19.52
N LEU A 99 -5.04 17.61 -19.40
CA LEU A 99 -3.67 17.97 -19.82
C LEU A 99 -2.58 17.22 -19.04
N LEU A 100 -2.90 16.60 -17.89
CA LEU A 100 -1.99 15.70 -17.18
C LEU A 100 -1.54 14.50 -18.02
N LEU A 101 -2.24 14.19 -19.13
CA LEU A 101 -1.80 13.16 -20.06
C LEU A 101 -0.46 13.51 -20.72
N ASP A 102 -0.17 14.80 -20.88
CA ASP A 102 1.10 15.26 -21.46
C ASP A 102 2.28 14.99 -20.51
N ASP A 103 2.03 15.05 -19.19
CA ASP A 103 3.02 14.73 -18.15
C ASP A 103 3.33 13.22 -18.06
N LEU A 104 2.53 12.37 -18.70
CA LEU A 104 2.77 10.93 -18.81
C LEU A 104 3.61 10.54 -20.05
N LEU A 105 3.87 11.48 -20.96
CA LEU A 105 4.74 11.24 -22.10
C LEU A 105 6.19 11.06 -21.64
N PRO A 106 7.06 10.39 -22.42
CA PRO A 106 8.47 10.20 -22.03
C PRO A 106 9.26 11.49 -21.77
N SER A 107 8.77 12.63 -22.26
CA SER A 107 9.32 13.98 -22.01
C SER A 107 8.80 14.63 -20.72
N GLY A 108 7.83 14.02 -20.05
CA GLY A 108 7.20 14.53 -18.84
C GLY A 108 8.12 14.46 -17.61
N PRO A 109 7.67 15.03 -16.48
CA PRO A 109 8.45 15.03 -15.25
C PRO A 109 8.79 13.62 -14.76
N TRP A 110 10.04 13.38 -14.36
CA TRP A 110 10.47 12.09 -13.81
C TRP A 110 9.58 11.53 -12.69
N PRO A 111 9.04 12.33 -11.75
CA PRO A 111 8.14 11.83 -10.72
C PRO A 111 6.86 11.22 -11.32
N MET A 112 6.32 11.82 -12.38
CA MET A 112 5.10 11.32 -13.05
C MET A 112 5.36 10.02 -13.79
N LEU A 113 6.50 9.92 -14.49
CA LEU A 113 6.93 8.68 -15.15
C LEU A 113 7.16 7.55 -14.14
N ALA A 114 7.74 7.84 -12.97
CA ALA A 114 7.91 6.86 -11.91
C ALA A 114 6.56 6.41 -11.32
N GLY A 115 5.62 7.35 -11.12
CA GLY A 115 4.25 7.06 -10.69
C GLY A 115 3.50 6.16 -11.68
N LEU A 116 3.60 6.46 -12.98
CA LEU A 116 3.03 5.65 -14.05
C LEU A 116 3.63 4.23 -14.07
N ALA A 117 4.96 4.12 -14.05
CA ALA A 117 5.64 2.83 -14.00
C ALA A 117 5.24 2.02 -12.77
N ALA A 118 5.16 2.66 -11.60
CA ALA A 118 4.67 2.02 -10.38
C ALA A 118 3.22 1.55 -10.52
N ALA A 119 2.32 2.37 -11.06
CA ALA A 119 0.92 2.02 -11.27
C ALA A 119 0.76 0.82 -12.21
N CYS A 120 1.50 0.80 -13.32
CA CYS A 120 1.56 -0.35 -14.23
C CYS A 120 2.05 -1.62 -13.53
N LEU A 121 3.08 -1.52 -12.69
CA LEU A 121 3.61 -2.66 -11.93
C LEU A 121 2.65 -3.14 -10.83
N ILE A 122 1.93 -2.24 -10.14
CA ILE A 122 0.88 -2.62 -9.18
C ILE A 122 -0.22 -3.40 -9.90
N LEU A 123 -0.66 -2.90 -11.06
CA LEU A 123 -1.67 -3.56 -11.88
C LEU A 123 -1.17 -4.94 -12.36
N ALA A 124 0.05 -5.01 -12.90
CA ALA A 124 0.66 -6.28 -13.31
C ALA A 124 0.79 -7.26 -12.13
N GLY A 125 1.20 -6.77 -10.96
CA GLY A 125 1.28 -7.54 -9.72
C GLY A 125 -0.07 -8.12 -9.31
N ALA A 126 -1.13 -7.32 -9.33
CA ALA A 126 -2.48 -7.75 -9.01
C ALA A 126 -3.03 -8.76 -10.02
N LEU A 127 -2.89 -8.47 -11.32
CA LEU A 127 -3.31 -9.38 -12.40
C LEU A 127 -2.57 -10.71 -12.33
N SER A 128 -1.26 -10.70 -12.02
CA SER A 128 -0.47 -11.93 -11.84
C SER A 128 -1.01 -12.83 -10.72
N GLY A 129 -1.75 -12.27 -9.75
CA GLY A 129 -2.36 -12.98 -8.63
C GLY A 129 -3.68 -13.69 -8.97
N LEU A 130 -4.32 -13.33 -10.10
CA LEU A 130 -5.55 -13.97 -10.59
C LEU A 130 -5.28 -15.42 -10.97
N ARG A 131 -6.20 -16.33 -10.65
CA ARG A 131 -5.98 -17.78 -10.85
C ARG A 131 -5.69 -18.10 -12.33
N GLY A 132 -6.49 -17.58 -13.26
CA GLY A 132 -6.32 -17.82 -14.70
C GLY A 132 -4.99 -17.28 -15.23
N VAL A 133 -4.72 -15.99 -15.02
CA VAL A 133 -3.46 -15.34 -15.42
C VAL A 133 -2.26 -16.04 -14.80
N ARG A 134 -2.35 -16.42 -13.52
CA ARG A 134 -1.25 -17.10 -12.84
C ARG A 134 -0.89 -18.43 -13.50
N HIS A 135 -1.89 -19.23 -13.84
CA HIS A 135 -1.68 -20.52 -14.51
C HIS A 135 -1.21 -20.35 -15.96
N ALA A 136 -1.64 -19.29 -16.66
CA ALA A 136 -1.22 -19.00 -18.02
C ALA A 136 0.23 -18.49 -18.09
N LEU A 137 0.59 -17.51 -17.26
CA LEU A 137 1.92 -16.87 -17.31
C LEU A 137 3.00 -17.67 -16.58
N TRP A 138 2.64 -18.34 -15.48
CA TRP A 138 3.62 -18.98 -14.61
C TRP A 138 3.47 -20.49 -14.59
N ARG A 139 4.34 -21.18 -15.32
CA ARG A 139 4.41 -22.66 -15.38
C ARG A 139 4.59 -23.31 -14.00
N THR A 140 5.22 -22.62 -13.04
CA THR A 140 5.47 -23.15 -11.69
C THR A 140 5.26 -22.12 -10.60
N ALA A 141 4.91 -22.58 -9.41
CA ALA A 141 4.76 -21.72 -8.23
C ALA A 141 6.07 -21.00 -7.85
N ARG A 142 7.24 -21.59 -8.16
CA ARG A 142 8.55 -20.94 -7.95
C ARG A 142 8.70 -19.72 -8.87
N ARG A 143 8.41 -19.87 -10.16
CA ARG A 143 8.51 -18.77 -11.14
C ARG A 143 7.54 -17.64 -10.78
N PHE A 144 6.30 -17.96 -10.42
CA PHE A 144 5.33 -16.98 -9.93
C PHE A 144 5.89 -16.17 -8.74
N ARG A 145 6.44 -16.84 -7.73
CA ARG A 145 7.00 -16.14 -6.56
C ARG A 145 8.14 -15.20 -6.93
N ILE A 146 9.07 -15.65 -7.78
CA ILE A 146 10.20 -14.82 -8.22
C ILE A 146 9.69 -13.61 -9.00
N GLY A 147 8.85 -13.83 -10.02
CA GLY A 147 8.30 -12.75 -10.84
C GLY A 147 7.48 -11.75 -10.04
N HIS A 148 6.59 -12.24 -9.17
CA HIS A 148 5.79 -11.37 -8.30
C HIS A 148 6.67 -10.58 -7.31
N SER A 149 7.74 -11.19 -6.79
CA SER A 149 8.72 -10.47 -5.96
C SER A 149 9.47 -9.41 -6.76
N VAL A 150 9.94 -9.70 -7.98
CA VAL A 150 10.62 -8.70 -8.83
C VAL A 150 9.70 -7.51 -9.11
N ILE A 151 8.43 -7.77 -9.44
CA ILE A 151 7.42 -6.72 -9.63
C ILE A 151 7.29 -5.89 -8.36
N ALA A 152 7.01 -6.52 -7.21
CA ALA A 152 6.80 -5.81 -5.95
C ALA A 152 8.03 -4.97 -5.54
N TYR A 153 9.23 -5.55 -5.62
CA TYR A 153 10.49 -4.86 -5.27
C TYR A 153 10.86 -3.74 -6.24
N SER A 154 10.33 -3.76 -7.47
CA SER A 154 10.48 -2.65 -8.43
C SER A 154 9.44 -1.56 -8.19
N THR A 155 8.20 -1.95 -7.87
CA THR A 155 7.11 -1.01 -7.55
C THR A 155 7.47 -0.12 -6.36
N LEU A 156 7.99 -0.71 -5.29
CA LEU A 156 8.19 0.00 -4.02
C LEU A 156 9.11 1.24 -4.13
N PRO A 157 10.33 1.16 -4.68
CA PRO A 157 11.18 2.33 -4.85
C PRO A 157 10.62 3.34 -5.87
N LEU A 158 9.93 2.88 -6.93
CA LEU A 158 9.29 3.80 -7.89
C LEU A 158 8.16 4.60 -7.23
N SER A 159 7.32 3.95 -6.42
CA SER A 159 6.30 4.63 -5.63
C SER A 159 6.90 5.61 -4.62
N ALA A 160 7.97 5.21 -3.92
CA ALA A 160 8.64 6.07 -2.96
C ALA A 160 9.26 7.31 -3.63
N PHE A 161 9.91 7.12 -4.79
CA PHE A 161 10.47 8.21 -5.59
C PHE A 161 9.37 9.16 -6.07
N HIS A 162 8.26 8.64 -6.62
CA HIS A 162 7.11 9.46 -7.01
C HIS A 162 6.57 10.28 -5.84
N VAL A 163 6.39 9.66 -4.67
CA VAL A 163 5.87 10.34 -3.47
C VAL A 163 6.83 11.42 -2.95
N ALA A 164 8.14 11.16 -2.96
CA ALA A 164 9.15 12.10 -2.48
C ALA A 164 9.33 13.29 -3.44
N GLU A 165 9.49 13.01 -4.74
CA GLU A 165 9.85 14.03 -5.73
C GLU A 165 8.65 14.78 -6.32
N ALA A 166 7.41 14.35 -6.05
CA ALA A 166 6.24 15.16 -6.36
C ALA A 166 6.25 16.51 -5.61
N GLY A 167 6.99 16.61 -4.50
CA GLY A 167 7.38 17.86 -3.85
C GLY A 167 6.28 18.64 -3.14
N LEU A 168 4.99 18.32 -3.35
CA LEU A 168 3.87 19.06 -2.77
C LEU A 168 3.73 18.79 -1.25
N HIS A 169 3.63 17.53 -0.86
CA HIS A 169 3.44 17.13 0.55
C HIS A 169 4.71 16.57 1.19
N VAL A 170 5.67 16.08 0.42
CA VAL A 170 7.00 15.67 0.88
C VAL A 170 7.98 16.81 0.58
N ASN A 171 7.75 17.95 1.21
CA ASN A 171 8.43 19.21 0.94
C ASN A 171 9.56 19.55 1.93
N THR A 172 9.88 18.64 2.85
CA THR A 172 10.95 18.81 3.83
C THR A 172 11.90 17.61 3.83
N GLU A 173 13.15 17.86 4.21
CA GLU A 173 14.19 16.81 4.28
C GLU A 173 13.78 15.66 5.22
N TRP A 174 13.16 15.97 6.37
CA TRP A 174 12.76 14.95 7.34
C TRP A 174 11.63 14.05 6.81
N LYS A 175 10.68 14.59 6.02
CA LYS A 175 9.63 13.78 5.39
C LYS A 175 10.22 12.88 4.30
N THR A 176 11.17 13.40 3.54
CA THR A 176 11.91 12.63 2.52
C THR A 176 12.68 11.49 3.18
N ALA A 177 13.41 11.77 4.26
CA ALA A 177 14.13 10.77 5.05
C ALA A 177 13.17 9.73 5.65
N LEU A 178 12.02 10.15 6.20
CA LEU A 178 11.00 9.25 6.72
C LEU A 178 10.48 8.32 5.62
N CYS A 179 10.15 8.85 4.44
CA CYS A 179 9.72 8.07 3.29
C CYS A 179 10.77 7.03 2.88
N ALA A 180 12.04 7.43 2.81
CA ALA A 180 13.15 6.53 2.51
C ALA A 180 13.32 5.42 3.56
N VAL A 181 13.28 5.76 4.86
CA VAL A 181 13.41 4.81 5.97
C VAL A 181 12.27 3.80 5.98
N LEU A 182 11.02 4.25 5.79
CA LEU A 182 9.86 3.36 5.73
C LEU A 182 9.95 2.40 4.54
N THR A 183 10.34 2.91 3.37
CA THR A 183 10.52 2.12 2.15
C THR A 183 11.62 1.07 2.33
N ALA A 184 12.80 1.48 2.80
CA ALA A 184 13.92 0.58 3.03
C ALA A 184 13.60 -0.46 4.11
N GLY A 185 12.95 -0.05 5.20
CA GLY A 185 12.50 -0.94 6.27
C GLY A 185 11.51 -1.99 5.77
N ALA A 186 10.51 -1.59 4.98
CA ALA A 186 9.56 -2.51 4.37
C ALA A 186 10.23 -3.50 3.40
N ALA A 187 11.14 -3.01 2.54
CA ALA A 187 11.88 -3.85 1.60
C ALA A 187 12.81 -4.87 2.29
N ALA A 188 13.44 -4.45 3.38
CA ALA A 188 14.36 -5.28 4.17
C ALA A 188 13.64 -6.26 5.10
N TRP A 189 12.38 -5.97 5.48
CA TRP A 189 11.63 -6.81 6.41
C TRP A 189 11.46 -8.25 5.91
N THR A 190 11.15 -8.43 4.63
CA THR A 190 10.95 -9.74 4.01
C THR A 190 12.17 -10.65 4.04
N PRO A 191 13.39 -10.22 3.63
CA PRO A 191 14.60 -11.03 3.73
C PRO A 191 15.07 -11.20 5.19
N VAL A 192 15.03 -10.13 6.01
CA VAL A 192 15.41 -10.22 7.44
C VAL A 192 14.54 -11.27 8.14
N ARG A 193 13.23 -11.26 7.92
CA ARG A 193 12.33 -12.27 8.48
C ARG A 193 12.62 -13.68 7.97
N TRP A 194 13.20 -13.83 6.78
CA TRP A 194 13.62 -15.14 6.29
C TRP A 194 14.88 -15.64 7.00
N LEU A 195 15.85 -14.75 7.24
CA LEU A 195 17.08 -15.04 7.98
C LEU A 195 16.84 -15.31 9.47
N LEU A 196 15.95 -14.55 10.09
CA LEU A 196 15.58 -14.70 11.50
C LEU A 196 14.64 -15.87 11.78
N ARG A 197 14.27 -16.68 10.76
CA ARG A 197 13.52 -17.90 11.02
C ARG A 197 14.43 -18.85 11.77
N PRO A 198 14.07 -19.26 13.01
CA PRO A 198 14.77 -20.36 13.64
C PRO A 198 14.75 -21.53 12.68
N GLU A 199 15.92 -22.12 12.42
CA GLU A 199 15.97 -23.46 11.85
C GLU A 199 14.98 -24.32 12.62
N ARG A 200 14.23 -25.18 11.92
CA ARG A 200 13.22 -26.07 12.49
C ARG A 200 13.88 -27.10 13.41
N ASN A 201 14.45 -26.66 14.52
CA ASN A 201 14.90 -27.50 15.60
C ASN A 201 13.67 -27.83 16.44
N HIS A 202 13.36 -29.12 16.37
CA HIS A 202 12.45 -29.95 17.15
C HIS A 202 11.44 -29.29 18.12
N ALA A 203 10.17 -29.66 17.92
CA ALA A 203 9.17 -29.82 18.97
C ALA A 203 8.90 -28.62 19.90
N SER A 204 8.43 -27.50 19.35
CA SER A 204 7.52 -26.64 20.13
C SER A 204 6.10 -27.22 20.01
N PRO A 205 5.34 -27.41 21.10
CA PRO A 205 3.99 -27.95 21.04
C PRO A 205 3.18 -27.05 20.12
N SER A 206 2.67 -27.63 19.04
CA SER A 206 1.97 -26.90 17.99
C SER A 206 0.79 -26.16 18.59
N ARG A 207 0.95 -24.88 18.96
CA ARG A 207 -0.19 -24.03 19.35
C ARG A 207 -1.18 -24.11 18.19
N LYS A 208 -2.34 -24.71 18.45
CA LYS A 208 -3.36 -24.96 17.45
C LYS A 208 -3.75 -23.63 16.81
N ARG A 209 -3.30 -23.40 15.57
CA ARG A 209 -3.63 -22.19 14.80
C ARG A 209 -5.13 -22.08 14.68
N TRP A 210 -5.64 -20.85 14.79
CA TRP A 210 -7.06 -20.59 14.62
C TRP A 210 -7.44 -20.77 13.14
N ARG A 211 -8.41 -21.65 12.92
CA ARG A 211 -8.95 -21.96 11.59
C ARG A 211 -10.15 -21.07 11.29
N ASN A 212 -10.51 -20.95 10.01
CA ASN A 212 -11.71 -20.25 9.55
C ASN A 212 -11.75 -18.75 9.91
N MET A 213 -10.58 -18.12 10.12
CA MET A 213 -10.49 -16.68 10.41
C MET A 213 -10.54 -15.80 9.15
N SER A 214 -10.65 -16.39 7.96
CA SER A 214 -10.69 -15.63 6.69
C SER A 214 -11.78 -14.55 6.59
N PRO A 215 -12.98 -14.69 7.19
CA PRO A 215 -13.96 -13.59 7.20
C PRO A 215 -13.41 -12.34 7.91
N HIS A 216 -12.65 -12.53 8.99
CA HIS A 216 -12.09 -11.41 9.76
C HIS A 216 -11.01 -10.66 8.96
N ALA A 217 -10.25 -11.36 8.10
CA ALA A 217 -9.33 -10.70 7.17
C ALA A 217 -10.06 -9.76 6.22
N ARG A 218 -11.26 -10.13 5.73
CA ARG A 218 -12.08 -9.26 4.88
C ARG A 218 -12.61 -8.06 5.66
N THR A 219 -13.05 -8.27 6.90
CA THR A 219 -13.47 -7.17 7.78
C THR A 219 -12.33 -6.18 8.03
N ILE A 220 -11.11 -6.66 8.30
CA ILE A 220 -9.92 -5.79 8.45
C ILE A 220 -9.72 -4.93 7.20
N VAL A 221 -9.73 -5.55 6.02
CA VAL A 221 -9.55 -4.84 4.74
C VAL A 221 -10.64 -3.80 4.54
N ALA A 222 -11.91 -4.16 4.80
CA ALA A 222 -13.03 -3.23 4.67
C ALA A 222 -12.89 -2.03 5.64
N LEU A 223 -12.52 -2.28 6.89
CA LEU A 223 -12.29 -1.22 7.88
C LEU A 223 -11.14 -0.31 7.48
N MET A 224 -10.03 -0.86 6.99
CA MET A 224 -8.90 -0.06 6.50
C MET A 224 -9.28 0.80 5.30
N LEU A 225 -10.04 0.25 4.34
CA LEU A 225 -10.49 1.00 3.18
C LEU A 225 -11.46 2.11 3.56
N ALA A 226 -12.43 1.81 4.44
CA ALA A 226 -13.34 2.82 4.96
C ALA A 226 -12.59 3.94 5.69
N ALA A 227 -11.61 3.58 6.54
CA ALA A 227 -10.76 4.55 7.23
C ALA A 227 -9.91 5.39 6.26
N SER A 228 -9.35 4.77 5.22
CA SER A 228 -8.57 5.48 4.18
C SER A 228 -9.42 6.53 3.46
N VAL A 229 -10.61 6.13 3.00
CA VAL A 229 -11.53 7.01 2.27
C VAL A 229 -12.05 8.11 3.17
N LEU A 230 -12.45 7.79 4.41
CA LEU A 230 -12.90 8.78 5.38
C LEU A 230 -11.79 9.79 5.70
N SER A 231 -10.57 9.32 5.90
CA SER A 231 -9.42 10.20 6.13
C SER A 231 -9.15 11.13 4.95
N ALA A 232 -9.27 10.62 3.71
CA ALA A 232 -9.10 11.43 2.51
C ALA A 232 -10.17 12.52 2.39
N VAL A 233 -11.43 12.18 2.66
CA VAL A 233 -12.54 13.16 2.68
C VAL A 233 -12.34 14.18 3.79
N CYS A 234 -11.99 13.74 5.01
CA CYS A 234 -11.73 14.65 6.13
C CYS A 234 -10.57 15.61 5.83
N TYR A 235 -9.48 15.11 5.25
CA TYR A 235 -8.35 15.96 4.83
C TYR A 235 -8.81 17.04 3.84
N ALA A 236 -9.52 16.65 2.79
CA ALA A 236 -9.98 17.57 1.76
C ALA A 236 -10.98 18.63 2.28
N MET A 237 -11.75 18.30 3.32
CA MET A 237 -12.70 19.23 3.96
C MET A 237 -12.03 20.23 4.92
N VAL A 238 -10.91 19.86 5.52
CA VAL A 238 -10.18 20.69 6.50
C VAL A 238 -9.10 21.53 5.82
N THR A 239 -8.64 21.13 4.64
CA THR A 239 -7.63 21.87 3.88
C THR A 239 -8.23 23.18 3.37
N PRO A 240 -7.65 24.35 3.69
CA PRO A 240 -8.16 25.63 3.21
C PRO A 240 -8.03 25.71 1.69
N HIS A 241 -9.16 25.87 1.01
CA HIS A 241 -9.20 26.19 -0.41
C HIS A 241 -9.11 27.70 -0.54
N GLY A 242 -8.03 28.19 -1.16
CA GLY A 242 -7.98 29.58 -1.57
C GLY A 242 -9.15 29.84 -2.52
N GLY A 243 -10.08 30.71 -2.15
CA GLY A 243 -11.13 31.16 -3.07
C GLY A 243 -10.52 31.70 -4.37
N PRO A 244 -11.28 31.75 -5.47
CA PRO A 244 -10.75 32.08 -6.79
C PRO A 244 -9.99 33.42 -6.75
N GLY A 245 -8.69 33.34 -7.06
CA GLY A 245 -7.87 34.47 -7.49
C GLY A 245 -7.91 34.62 -9.00
#